data_AF-D0PTS2-F1
#
_entry.id   AF-D0PTS2-F1
#
_cell.length_a   1.000
_cell.length_b   1.000
_cell.length_c   1.000
_cell.angle_alpha   90.00
_cell.angle_beta   90.00
_cell.angle_gamma   90.00
#
_symmetry.space_group_name_H-M   'P 1'
#
loop_
_entity.id
_entity.type
_entity.pdbx_description
1 polymer ?
#
loop_
_entity_poly.entity_id
_entity_poly.type
_entity_poly.pdbx_seq_one_letter_code
_entity_poly.pdbx_strand_id
1 'polypeptide(L)' 'ARNEGRNLMREGGDIIREACKWSPELAVACELWKEIKFEFEAMDTV' A
#
# COMPACT_ATOMS: atom_id res chain seq x y z
N ALA A 1 -9.23 0.28 -10.17
CA ALA A 1 -8.66 -0.97 -9.63
C ALA A 1 -9.66 -1.89 -8.92
N ARG A 2 -10.18 -1.57 -7.72
CA ARG A 2 -11.12 -2.47 -6.99
C ARG A 2 -12.39 -2.78 -7.79
N ASN A 3 -13.05 -1.72 -8.29
CA ASN A 3 -14.28 -1.85 -9.06
C ASN A 3 -14.04 -2.47 -10.46
N GLU A 4 -12.79 -2.50 -10.92
CA GLU A 4 -12.36 -3.19 -12.15
C GLU A 4 -12.03 -4.67 -11.90
N GLY A 5 -12.18 -5.16 -10.66
CA GLY A 5 -11.93 -6.57 -10.32
C GLY A 5 -10.45 -6.95 -10.16
N ARG A 6 -9.54 -5.98 -10.03
CA ARG A 6 -8.11 -6.27 -9.81
C ARG A 6 -7.86 -6.90 -8.43
N ASN A 7 -6.87 -7.78 -8.34
CA ASN A 7 -6.49 -8.46 -7.10
C ASN A 7 -5.61 -7.56 -6.24
N LEU A 8 -6.22 -6.82 -5.31
CA LEU A 8 -5.51 -5.84 -4.48
C LEU A 8 -4.44 -6.45 -3.57
N MET A 9 -4.60 -7.71 -3.12
CA MET A 9 -3.60 -8.37 -2.29
C MET A 9 -2.28 -8.57 -3.05
N ARG A 10 -2.35 -8.81 -4.36
CA ARG A 10 -1.18 -9.04 -5.21
C ARG A 10 -0.71 -7.78 -5.92
N GLU A 11 -1.64 -6.92 -6.32
CA GLU A 11 -1.38 -5.80 -7.23
C GLU A 11 -1.38 -4.44 -6.53
N GLY A 12 -1.72 -4.38 -5.23
CA GLY A 12 -1.91 -3.12 -4.51
C GLY A 12 -0.69 -2.20 -4.53
N GLY A 13 0.52 -2.76 -4.36
CA GLY A 13 1.76 -2.00 -4.43
C GLY A 13 2.01 -1.35 -5.80
N ASP A 14 1.72 -2.08 -6.88
CA ASP A 14 1.87 -1.57 -8.25
C ASP A 14 0.82 -0.50 -8.57
N ILE A 15 -0.42 -0.69 -8.11
CA ILE A 15 -1.49 0.31 -8.25
C ILE A 15 -1.09 1.64 -7.58
N ILE A 16 -0.57 1.58 -6.35
CA ILE A 16 -0.12 2.79 -5.63
C ILE A 16 1.07 3.43 -6.35
N ARG A 17 2.04 2.64 -6.84
CA ARG A 17 3.20 3.15 -7.58
C ARG A 17 2.82 3.83 -8.90
N GLU A 18 1.83 3.30 -9.62
CA GLU A 18 1.31 3.97 -10.83
C GLU A 18 0.59 5.28 -10.50
N ALA A 19 -0.15 5.34 -9.40
CA ALA A 19 -0.80 6.58 -8.95
C ALA A 19 0.21 7.67 -8.57
N CYS A 20 1.36 7.31 -7.96
CA CYS A 20 2.43 8.25 -7.61
C CYS A 20 2.99 9.04 -8.81
N LYS A 21 2.88 8.52 -10.04
CA LYS A 21 3.33 9.24 -11.25
C LYS A 21 2.53 10.52 -11.51
N TRP A 22 1.32 10.61 -10.97
CA TRP A 22 0.38 11.71 -11.22
C TRP A 22 0.09 12.57 -9.98
N SER A 23 0.57 12.16 -8.79
CA SER A 23 0.42 12.93 -7.56
C SER A 23 1.76 13.02 -6.81
N PRO A 24 2.42 14.19 -6.81
CA PRO A 24 3.65 14.44 -6.07
C PRO A 24 3.49 14.21 -4.56
N GLU A 25 2.34 14.57 -3.99
CA GLU A 25 2.04 14.40 -2.56
C GLU A 25 1.99 12.92 -2.19
N LEU A 26 1.35 12.10 -3.02
CA LEU A 26 1.31 10.65 -2.83
C LEU A 26 2.70 10.03 -3.00
N ALA A 27 3.50 10.50 -3.96
CA ALA A 27 4.86 10.01 -4.14
C ALA A 27 5.74 10.26 -2.91
N VAL A 28 5.68 11.48 -2.34
CA VAL A 28 6.41 11.83 -1.11
C VAL A 28 5.94 10.99 0.07
N ALA A 29 4.62 10.85 0.25
CA ALA A 29 4.04 9.99 1.28
C ALA A 29 4.56 8.55 1.17
N CYS A 30 4.51 7.97 -0.04
CA CYS A 30 4.93 6.59 -0.26
C CYS A 30 6.41 6.39 0.01
N GLU A 31 7.27 7.34 -0.35
CA GLU A 31 8.71 7.25 -0.07
C GLU A 31 9.02 7.37 1.42
N LEU A 32 8.32 8.26 2.14
CA LEU A 32 8.52 8.50 3.57
C LEU A 32 8.14 7.29 4.43
N TRP A 33 7.07 6.57 4.06
CA TRP A 33 6.49 5.51 4.90
C TRP A 33 6.76 4.08 4.41
N LYS A 34 7.49 3.87 3.31
CA LYS A 34 7.69 2.53 2.69
C LYS A 34 8.30 1.46 3.62
N GLU A 35 9.07 1.86 4.62
CA GLU A 35 9.75 0.94 5.54
C GLU A 35 8.98 0.71 6.85
N ILE A 36 7.91 1.48 7.09
CA ILE A 36 7.14 1.38 8.33
C ILE A 36 6.24 0.15 8.27
N LYS A 37 6.53 -0.82 9.14
CA LYS A 37 5.74 -2.03 9.34
C LYS A 37 5.58 -2.30 10.83
N PHE A 38 4.45 -2.87 11.19
CA PHE A 38 4.16 -3.29 12.57
C PHE A 38 4.00 -4.81 12.57
N GLU A 39 5.12 -5.50 12.78
CA GLU A 39 5.19 -6.96 12.83
C GLU A 39 5.36 -7.39 14.29
N PHE A 40 4.23 -7.50 15.00
CA PHE A 40 4.17 -7.91 16.40
C PHE A 40 3.17 -9.05 16.56
N GLU A 41 3.41 -9.94 17.52
CA GLU A 41 2.47 -11.01 17.84
C GLU A 41 1.15 -10.43 18.39
N ALA A 42 0.03 -11.01 17.97
CA ALA A 42 -1.28 -10.66 18.51
C ALA A 42 -1.37 -11.20 19.96
N MET A 43 -1.71 -10.31 20.90
CA MET A 43 -1.83 -10.69 22.32
C MET A 43 -3.05 -11.60 22.56
N ASP A 44 -4.16 -11.28 21.92
CA ASP A 44 -5.39 -12.07 22.00
C ASP A 44 -5.51 -12.94 20.74
N THR A 45 -5.62 -14.24 20.95
CA THR A 45 -5.73 -15.26 19.90
C THR A 45 -6.87 -16.20 20.25
N VAL A 46 -7.61 -16.69 19.24
CA VAL A 46 -8.81 -17.54 19.39
C VAL A 46 -8.45 -18.99 19.70
#